data_AF-A0A7S9RU81-F1
#
_entry.id   AF-A0A7S9RU81-F1
#
_cell.length_a   1.000
_cell.length_b   1.000
_cell.length_c   1.000
_cell.angle_alpha   90.00
_cell.angle_beta   90.00
_cell.angle_gamma   90.00
#
_symmetry.space_group_name_H-M   'P 1'
#
loop_
_entity.id
_entity.type
_entity.pdbx_description
1 polymer ?
#
loop_
_entity_poly.entity_id
_entity_poly.type
_entity_poly.pdbx_seq_one_letter_code
_entity_poly.pdbx_strand_id
1 'polypeptide(L)'
;MKDKSIDIIERMEILLSALYQDAQDTKNSIVFDYNPGYPRFLNFDAENFIKALENICKFFLYYTEYASISIIFHLKNYSSKAVHFNINIKSSRSVINPKQYYLNKINKYLQKANSTLLNHNDGEFIISLTATLNNINLQQTLINLKNQTNVTALIACDEDSLFDTISAQANFLGLKVIGKNDINNLMRHVTDSIFSPFIIFIESEILKDEATLNKIVEFKNLKNFKIIVICKNDQLASNLPENFIILKQPFSTDSFQLAFKNAIKNN
;
A
#
# COMPACT_ATOMS: atom_id res chain seq x y z
N MET A 1 31.85 -10.23 -3.68
CA MET A 1 31.11 -9.08 -4.25
C MET A 1 30.85 -8.10 -3.13
N LYS A 2 31.09 -6.80 -3.29
CA LYS A 2 30.55 -5.82 -2.33
C LYS A 2 29.02 -5.94 -2.42
N ASP A 3 28.36 -6.33 -1.33
CA ASP A 3 26.91 -6.46 -1.30
C ASP A 3 26.29 -5.13 -1.72
N LYS A 4 25.70 -5.12 -2.92
CA LYS A 4 25.06 -3.92 -3.47
C LYS A 4 23.81 -3.68 -2.64
N SER A 5 23.65 -2.45 -2.16
CA SER A 5 22.44 -2.04 -1.46
C SER A 5 21.21 -2.37 -2.26
N ILE A 6 20.22 -2.96 -1.58
CA ILE A 6 18.94 -3.28 -2.16
C ILE A 6 17.95 -2.21 -1.73
N ASP A 7 17.30 -1.60 -2.71
CA ASP A 7 16.13 -0.79 -2.49
C ASP A 7 14.93 -1.71 -2.24
N ILE A 8 14.49 -1.81 -0.98
CA ILE A 8 13.38 -2.70 -0.63
C ILE A 8 12.08 -2.27 -1.30
N ILE A 9 11.85 -0.97 -1.50
CA ILE A 9 10.62 -0.44 -2.11
C ILE A 9 10.57 -0.82 -3.58
N GLU A 10 11.67 -0.63 -4.32
CA GLU A 10 11.78 -1.05 -5.72
C GLU A 10 11.52 -2.55 -5.87
N ARG A 11 12.10 -3.36 -4.97
CA ARG A 11 11.89 -4.81 -4.97
C ARG A 11 10.47 -5.24 -4.65
N MET A 12 9.83 -4.56 -3.68
CA MET A 12 8.43 -4.81 -3.36
C MET A 12 7.53 -4.38 -4.51
N GLU A 13 7.79 -3.28 -5.20
CA GLU A 13 7.00 -2.85 -6.37
C GLU A 13 6.90 -3.95 -7.45
N ILE A 14 8.00 -4.65 -7.71
CA ILE A 14 8.02 -5.80 -8.64
C ILE A 14 7.13 -6.94 -8.14
N LEU A 15 7.20 -7.26 -6.85
CA LEU A 15 6.36 -8.27 -6.23
C LEU A 15 4.88 -7.88 -6.29
N LEU A 16 4.55 -6.65 -5.90
CA LEU A 16 3.18 -6.13 -5.88
C LEU A 16 2.56 -6.12 -7.27
N SER A 17 3.34 -5.77 -8.29
CA SER A 17 2.92 -5.85 -9.70
C SER A 17 2.57 -7.28 -10.12
N ALA A 18 3.34 -8.28 -9.68
CA ALA A 18 3.05 -9.68 -9.96
C ALA A 18 1.80 -10.16 -9.21
N LEU A 19 1.65 -9.78 -7.94
CA LEU A 19 0.50 -10.16 -7.11
C LEU A 19 -0.80 -9.46 -7.55
N TYR A 20 -0.72 -8.31 -8.21
CA TYR A 20 -1.88 -7.57 -8.69
C TYR A 20 -2.78 -8.40 -9.62
N GLN A 21 -2.18 -9.13 -10.56
CA GLN A 21 -2.95 -9.98 -11.47
C GLN A 21 -3.60 -11.14 -10.73
N ASP A 22 -2.84 -11.83 -9.88
CA ASP A 22 -3.35 -12.94 -9.07
C ASP A 22 -4.52 -12.50 -8.17
N ALA A 23 -4.44 -11.29 -7.59
CA ALA A 23 -5.50 -10.70 -6.78
C ALA A 23 -6.78 -10.43 -7.57
N GLN A 24 -6.66 -9.89 -8.78
CA GLN A 24 -7.82 -9.67 -9.66
C GLN A 24 -8.49 -10.99 -10.04
N ASP A 25 -7.72 -11.98 -10.46
CA ASP A 25 -8.24 -13.28 -10.91
C ASP A 25 -8.97 -14.03 -9.79
N THR A 26 -8.53 -13.84 -8.54
CA THR A 26 -9.09 -14.46 -7.35
C THR A 26 -10.07 -13.55 -6.59
N LYS A 27 -10.34 -12.36 -7.12
CA LYS A 27 -11.23 -11.33 -6.53
C LYS A 27 -10.83 -10.94 -5.10
N ASN A 28 -9.55 -11.03 -4.79
CA ASN A 28 -8.98 -10.62 -3.51
C ASN A 28 -8.42 -9.19 -3.62
N SER A 29 -8.23 -8.52 -2.48
CA SER A 29 -7.48 -7.28 -2.38
C SER A 29 -6.17 -7.50 -1.64
N ILE A 30 -5.16 -6.68 -1.95
CA ILE A 30 -3.89 -6.69 -1.23
C ILE A 30 -3.58 -5.29 -0.70
N VAL A 31 -3.24 -5.17 0.57
CA VAL A 31 -2.74 -3.94 1.20
C VAL A 31 -1.28 -4.15 1.56
N PHE A 32 -0.40 -3.33 0.99
CA PHE A 32 1.01 -3.32 1.34
C PHE A 32 1.32 -2.14 2.25
N ASP A 33 1.66 -2.41 3.50
CA ASP A 33 2.00 -1.39 4.48
C ASP A 33 3.50 -1.46 4.80
N TYR A 34 4.21 -0.50 4.23
CA TYR A 34 5.58 -0.18 4.59
C TYR A 34 5.62 1.31 4.93
N ASN A 35 5.87 1.63 6.21
CA ASN A 35 5.94 3.00 6.67
C ASN A 35 7.04 3.75 5.88
N PRO A 36 6.72 4.86 5.19
CA PRO A 36 7.68 5.56 4.34
C PRO A 36 8.84 6.21 5.12
N GLY A 37 8.74 6.31 6.45
CA GLY A 37 9.84 6.72 7.33
C GLY A 37 10.86 5.61 7.65
N TYR A 38 10.62 4.37 7.23
CA TYR A 38 11.55 3.26 7.47
C TYR A 38 12.74 3.24 6.48
N PRO A 39 13.84 2.56 6.84
CA PRO A 39 15.03 2.52 5.98
C PRO A 39 14.82 1.74 4.69
N ARG A 40 14.92 2.44 3.55
CA ARG A 40 14.71 1.88 2.20
C ARG A 40 15.86 1.02 1.67
N PHE A 41 17.11 1.40 1.97
CA PHE A 41 18.30 0.77 1.40
C PHE A 41 18.93 -0.20 2.38
N LEU A 42 18.81 -1.49 2.08
CA LEU A 42 19.13 -2.60 2.98
C LEU A 42 20.03 -3.62 2.30
N ASN A 43 20.82 -4.34 3.09
CA ASN A 43 21.59 -5.50 2.62
C ASN A 43 21.00 -6.76 3.24
N PHE A 44 20.41 -7.62 2.41
CA PHE A 44 19.83 -8.92 2.74
C PHE A 44 19.67 -9.74 1.45
N ASP A 45 19.35 -11.03 1.56
CA ASP A 45 19.02 -11.85 0.40
C ASP A 45 17.58 -11.57 -0.06
N ALA A 46 17.43 -10.52 -0.87
CA ALA A 46 16.12 -10.09 -1.32
C ALA A 46 15.46 -11.08 -2.27
N GLU A 47 16.22 -11.83 -3.07
CA GLU A 47 15.63 -12.77 -4.02
C GLU A 47 14.87 -13.87 -3.29
N ASN A 48 15.53 -14.54 -2.34
CA ASN A 48 14.86 -15.61 -1.59
C ASN A 48 13.80 -15.03 -0.64
N PHE A 49 14.02 -13.85 -0.08
CA PHE A 49 13.02 -13.21 0.78
C PHE A 49 11.73 -12.86 0.01
N ILE A 50 11.83 -12.24 -1.17
CA ILE A 50 10.69 -11.92 -2.03
C ILE A 50 9.95 -13.20 -2.44
N LYS A 51 10.68 -14.25 -2.82
CA LYS A 51 10.07 -15.56 -3.14
C LYS A 51 9.31 -16.13 -1.95
N ALA A 52 9.79 -15.95 -0.72
CA ALA A 52 9.05 -16.37 0.47
C ALA A 52 7.74 -15.58 0.61
N LEU A 53 7.79 -14.25 0.51
CA LEU A 53 6.59 -13.39 0.57
C LEU A 53 5.58 -13.74 -0.52
N GLU A 54 6.05 -13.93 -1.75
CA GLU A 54 5.22 -14.33 -2.89
C GLU A 54 4.48 -15.64 -2.61
N ASN A 55 5.17 -16.66 -2.07
CA ASN A 55 4.55 -17.94 -1.76
C ASN A 55 3.54 -17.85 -0.60
N ILE A 56 3.75 -16.95 0.38
CA ILE A 56 2.74 -16.68 1.42
C ILE A 56 1.52 -15.98 0.83
N CYS A 57 1.72 -14.98 -0.02
CA CYS A 57 0.60 -14.30 -0.66
C CYS A 57 -0.20 -15.25 -1.54
N LYS A 58 0.48 -16.08 -2.34
CA LYS A 58 -0.16 -17.13 -3.16
C LYS A 58 -0.88 -18.20 -2.35
N PHE A 59 -0.39 -18.50 -1.14
CA PHE A 59 -1.10 -19.36 -0.21
C PHE A 59 -2.47 -18.79 0.20
N PHE A 60 -2.59 -17.47 0.38
CA PHE A 60 -3.89 -16.86 0.63
C PHE A 60 -4.71 -16.71 -0.67
N LEU A 61 -4.12 -16.06 -1.68
CA LEU A 61 -4.80 -15.72 -2.93
C LEU A 61 -5.49 -16.91 -3.60
N TYR A 62 -4.85 -18.07 -3.66
CA TYR A 62 -5.42 -19.23 -4.37
C TYR A 62 -6.32 -20.12 -3.51
N TYR A 63 -6.46 -19.83 -2.22
CA TYR A 63 -7.30 -20.62 -1.31
C TYR A 63 -8.41 -19.79 -0.64
N THR A 64 -8.51 -18.51 -0.97
CA THR A 64 -9.58 -17.63 -0.54
C THR A 64 -10.08 -16.82 -1.72
N GLU A 65 -11.36 -16.45 -1.70
CA GLU A 65 -11.92 -15.43 -2.60
C GLU A 65 -12.52 -14.30 -1.76
N TYR A 66 -12.53 -13.07 -2.30
CA TYR A 66 -13.08 -11.88 -1.64
C TYR A 66 -12.45 -11.63 -0.25
N ALA A 67 -11.19 -12.00 -0.07
CA ALA A 67 -10.39 -11.70 1.10
C ALA A 67 -9.56 -10.43 0.88
N SER A 68 -9.28 -9.74 1.98
CA SER A 68 -8.25 -8.70 2.04
C SER A 68 -7.00 -9.32 2.64
N ILE A 69 -5.90 -9.22 1.90
CA ILE A 69 -4.59 -9.74 2.30
C ILE A 69 -3.69 -8.54 2.61
N SER A 70 -3.20 -8.44 3.84
CA SER A 70 -2.28 -7.37 4.25
C SER A 70 -0.86 -7.90 4.36
N ILE A 71 0.12 -7.11 3.92
CA ILE A 71 1.56 -7.34 4.10
C ILE A 71 2.09 -6.14 4.87
N ILE A 72 2.31 -6.30 6.18
CA ILE A 72 2.59 -5.19 7.10
C ILE A 72 3.99 -5.34 7.69
N PHE A 73 4.85 -4.35 7.46
CA PHE A 73 6.18 -4.28 8.05
C PHE A 73 6.12 -3.55 9.39
N HIS A 74 6.45 -4.25 10.48
CA HIS A 74 6.62 -3.64 11.80
C HIS A 74 8.10 -3.55 12.16
N LEU A 75 8.59 -2.31 12.30
CA LEU A 75 9.92 -2.06 12.82
C LEU A 75 9.97 -2.49 14.31
N LYS A 76 10.81 -3.46 14.65
CA LYS A 76 10.96 -3.92 16.04
C LYS A 76 12.07 -3.20 16.78
N ASN A 77 13.20 -3.06 16.12
CA ASN A 77 14.34 -2.29 16.61
C ASN A 77 15.23 -1.92 15.43
N TYR A 78 16.03 -0.88 15.65
CA TYR A 78 17.08 -0.48 14.72
C TYR A 78 18.30 -0.07 15.53
N SER A 79 19.47 -0.27 14.92
CA SER A 79 20.75 0.20 15.40
C SER A 79 21.42 0.99 14.28
N SER A 80 22.64 1.49 14.50
CA SER A 80 23.43 2.09 13.42
C SER A 80 23.88 1.11 12.34
N LYS A 81 23.74 -0.20 12.56
CA LYS A 81 24.26 -1.24 11.65
C LYS A 81 23.17 -2.13 11.06
N ALA A 82 22.05 -2.29 11.73
CA ALA A 82 21.02 -3.24 11.33
C ALA A 82 19.63 -2.75 11.71
N VAL A 83 18.66 -3.22 10.96
CA VAL A 83 17.23 -3.05 11.20
C VAL A 83 16.59 -4.42 11.32
N HIS A 84 15.65 -4.56 12.24
CA HIS A 84 14.87 -5.78 12.37
C HIS A 84 13.39 -5.48 12.23
N PHE A 85 12.76 -6.25 11.35
CA PHE A 85 11.34 -6.19 11.09
C PHE A 85 10.67 -7.49 11.54
N ASN A 86 9.48 -7.35 12.14
CA ASN A 86 8.49 -8.41 12.05
C ASN A 86 7.53 -8.05 10.93
N ILE A 87 7.31 -9.00 10.02
CA ILE A 87 6.50 -8.81 8.84
C ILE A 87 5.29 -9.70 9.02
N ASN A 88 4.12 -9.07 9.09
CA ASN A 88 2.87 -9.74 9.33
C ASN A 88 2.09 -9.81 8.03
N ILE A 89 1.75 -11.04 7.60
CA ILE A 89 0.96 -11.28 6.40
C ILE A 89 -0.33 -11.94 6.83
N LYS A 90 -1.44 -11.20 6.74
CA LYS A 90 -2.76 -11.67 7.20
C LYS A 90 -3.75 -11.70 6.07
N SER A 91 -4.67 -12.65 6.13
CA SER A 91 -5.89 -12.66 5.32
C SER A 91 -7.10 -12.42 6.22
N SER A 92 -8.06 -11.63 5.75
CA SER A 92 -9.37 -11.46 6.42
C SER A 92 -10.23 -12.73 6.39
N ARG A 93 -9.84 -13.72 5.58
CA ARG A 93 -10.45 -15.05 5.51
C ARG A 93 -9.40 -16.13 5.74
N SER A 94 -9.68 -17.07 6.63
CA SER A 94 -8.80 -18.21 6.86
C SER A 94 -8.83 -19.18 5.67
N VAL A 95 -7.68 -19.77 5.37
CA VAL A 95 -7.53 -20.83 4.39
C VAL A 95 -8.18 -22.11 4.90
N ILE A 96 -9.01 -22.74 4.08
CA ILE A 96 -9.59 -24.05 4.37
C ILE A 96 -8.74 -25.10 3.63
N ASN A 97 -8.31 -26.14 4.36
CA ASN A 97 -7.49 -27.24 3.84
C ASN A 97 -6.15 -26.79 3.21
N PRO A 98 -5.24 -26.21 4.01
CA PRO A 98 -3.96 -25.71 3.52
C PRO A 98 -3.11 -26.83 2.91
N LYS A 99 -2.66 -26.65 1.66
CA LYS A 99 -1.71 -27.60 1.05
C LYS A 99 -0.29 -27.34 1.55
N GLN A 100 0.39 -28.41 1.98
CA GLN A 100 1.79 -28.38 2.41
C GLN A 100 2.78 -27.86 1.36
N TYR A 101 2.38 -27.85 0.08
CA TYR A 101 3.20 -27.34 -1.03
C TYR A 101 3.74 -25.93 -0.78
N TYR A 102 2.89 -24.99 -0.37
CA TYR A 102 3.30 -23.62 -0.12
C TYR A 102 4.16 -23.51 1.14
N LEU A 103 3.76 -24.17 2.24
CA LEU A 103 4.52 -24.17 3.50
C LEU A 103 5.97 -24.65 3.31
N ASN A 104 6.17 -25.72 2.54
CA ASN A 104 7.51 -26.24 2.23
C ASN A 104 8.36 -25.23 1.43
N LYS A 105 7.76 -24.54 0.45
CA LYS A 105 8.45 -23.49 -0.31
C LYS A 105 8.80 -22.28 0.55
N ILE A 106 7.85 -21.83 1.38
CA ILE A 106 8.02 -20.69 2.28
C ILE A 106 9.21 -20.94 3.21
N ASN A 107 9.21 -22.07 3.91
CA ASN A 107 10.29 -22.42 4.83
C ASN A 107 11.65 -22.53 4.12
N LYS A 108 11.69 -23.15 2.94
CA LYS A 108 12.91 -23.26 2.12
C LYS A 108 13.48 -21.89 1.75
N TYR A 109 12.62 -20.95 1.33
CA TYR A 109 13.06 -19.62 0.91
C TYR A 109 13.42 -18.72 2.10
N LEU A 110 12.68 -18.79 3.21
CA LEU A 110 13.02 -18.07 4.44
C LEU A 110 14.38 -18.51 5.00
N GLN A 111 14.65 -19.82 5.03
CA GLN A 111 15.93 -20.35 5.48
C GLN A 111 17.10 -19.82 4.64
N LYS A 112 16.94 -19.80 3.31
CA LYS A 112 17.96 -19.23 2.40
C LYS A 112 18.16 -17.73 2.63
N ALA A 113 17.06 -17.02 2.87
CA ALA A 113 17.08 -15.58 3.14
C ALA A 113 17.59 -15.21 4.54
N ASN A 114 18.05 -16.17 5.34
CA ASN A 114 18.37 -16.00 6.76
C ASN A 114 17.26 -15.28 7.54
N SER A 115 16.01 -15.59 7.20
CA SER A 115 14.79 -15.08 7.82
C SER A 115 14.07 -16.20 8.55
N THR A 116 13.27 -15.88 9.56
CA THR A 116 12.65 -16.88 10.43
C THR A 116 11.14 -16.77 10.40
N LEU A 117 10.43 -17.88 10.20
CA LEU A 117 9.00 -17.96 10.45
C LEU A 117 8.78 -18.04 11.97
N LEU A 118 8.26 -16.97 12.57
CA LEU A 118 8.02 -16.89 14.00
C LEU A 118 6.73 -17.61 14.41
N ASN A 119 5.68 -17.43 13.60
CA ASN A 119 4.39 -18.06 13.81
C ASN A 119 3.64 -18.17 12.48
N HIS A 120 2.77 -19.17 12.35
CA HIS A 120 1.78 -19.21 11.29
C HIS A 120 0.53 -19.96 11.73
N ASN A 121 -0.60 -19.58 11.13
CA ASN A 121 -1.85 -20.30 11.16
C ASN A 121 -2.58 -20.09 9.81
N ASP A 122 -3.81 -20.59 9.70
CA ASP A 122 -4.56 -20.54 8.45
C ASP A 122 -4.99 -19.12 8.01
N GLY A 123 -4.81 -18.09 8.85
CA GLY A 123 -5.14 -16.70 8.54
C GLY A 123 -3.95 -15.71 8.66
N GLU A 124 -2.79 -16.14 9.14
CA GLU A 124 -1.68 -15.24 9.48
C GLU A 124 -0.31 -15.94 9.38
N PHE A 125 0.68 -15.23 8.83
CA PHE A 125 2.09 -15.56 8.89
C PHE A 125 2.87 -14.41 9.51
N ILE A 126 3.76 -14.71 10.46
CA ILE A 126 4.64 -13.73 11.08
C ILE A 126 6.09 -14.12 10.81
N ILE A 127 6.81 -13.27 10.07
CA ILE A 127 8.20 -13.50 9.66
C ILE A 127 9.10 -12.48 10.35
N SER A 128 10.28 -12.92 10.79
CA SER A 128 11.36 -12.03 11.22
C SER A 128 12.36 -11.85 10.08
N LEU A 129 12.66 -10.59 9.75
CA LEU A 129 13.73 -10.20 8.84
C LEU A 129 14.73 -9.32 9.59
N THR A 130 15.99 -9.72 9.57
CA THR A 130 17.11 -8.86 9.97
C THR A 130 17.88 -8.44 8.73
N ALA A 131 18.01 -7.14 8.50
CA ALA A 131 18.77 -6.61 7.39
C ALA A 131 19.84 -5.65 7.88
N THR A 132 21.00 -5.66 7.21
CA THR A 132 22.07 -4.70 7.53
C THR A 132 21.74 -3.36 6.87
N LEU A 133 21.87 -2.27 7.61
CA LEU A 133 21.69 -0.93 7.08
C LEU A 133 22.90 -0.57 6.24
N ASN A 134 22.65 0.04 5.08
CA ASN A 134 23.73 0.62 4.31
C ASN A 134 23.89 2.09 4.69
N ASN A 135 25.11 2.49 5.07
CA ASN A 135 25.46 3.87 5.42
C ASN A 135 25.54 4.81 4.21
N ILE A 136 25.16 4.33 3.02
CA ILE A 136 25.09 5.19 1.85
C ILE A 136 23.86 6.08 2.03
N ASN A 137 24.12 7.36 2.32
CA ASN A 137 23.15 8.44 2.26
C ASN A 137 22.68 8.64 0.80
N LEU A 138 21.86 7.74 0.28
CA LEU A 138 21.08 8.02 -0.91
C LEU A 138 19.95 8.93 -0.46
N GLN A 139 20.09 10.22 -0.78
CA GLN A 139 19.02 11.19 -0.59
C GLN A 139 17.80 10.69 -1.37
N GLN A 140 16.75 10.31 -0.65
CA GLN A 140 15.45 10.11 -1.26
C GLN A 140 14.94 11.48 -1.71
N THR A 141 14.70 11.63 -3.00
CA THR A 141 14.08 12.84 -3.55
C THR A 141 12.59 12.80 -3.23
N LEU A 142 12.23 13.20 -2.01
CA LEU A 142 10.85 13.23 -1.55
C LEU A 142 10.14 14.51 -1.99
N ILE A 143 8.88 14.39 -2.42
CA ILE A 143 7.98 15.54 -2.56
C ILE A 143 7.61 15.96 -1.14
N ASN A 144 8.24 17.02 -0.63
CA ASN A 144 8.01 17.49 0.72
C ASN A 144 7.15 18.75 0.71
N LEU A 145 5.89 18.64 1.12
CA LEU A 145 4.96 19.77 1.26
C LEU A 145 4.93 20.35 2.68
N LYS A 146 5.82 19.93 3.59
CA LYS A 146 5.80 20.32 5.03
C LYS A 146 5.81 21.83 5.32
N ASN A 147 6.12 22.67 4.32
CA ASN A 147 6.14 24.13 4.47
C ASN A 147 4.90 24.83 3.88
N GLN A 148 3.88 24.10 3.44
CA GLN A 148 2.64 24.66 2.92
C GLN A 148 1.52 24.62 3.97
N THR A 149 0.83 25.74 4.18
CA THR A 149 -0.37 25.81 5.02
C THR A 149 -1.58 25.26 4.26
N ASN A 150 -2.49 24.56 4.94
CA ASN A 150 -3.79 24.09 4.42
C ASN A 150 -3.76 22.94 3.38
N VAL A 151 -2.79 22.02 3.47
CA VAL A 151 -2.75 20.84 2.58
C VAL A 151 -3.45 19.65 3.24
N THR A 152 -4.78 19.59 3.18
CA THR A 152 -5.57 18.52 3.83
C THR A 152 -5.94 17.40 2.86
N ALA A 153 -5.94 16.16 3.36
CA ALA A 153 -6.39 14.98 2.64
C ALA A 153 -7.67 14.39 3.26
N LEU A 154 -8.62 13.97 2.43
CA LEU A 154 -9.72 13.10 2.81
C LEU A 154 -9.52 11.73 2.18
N ILE A 155 -9.97 10.67 2.85
CA ILE A 155 -9.80 9.30 2.38
C ILE A 155 -11.15 8.59 2.54
N ALA A 156 -11.63 7.94 1.49
CA ALA A 156 -12.78 7.04 1.54
C ALA A 156 -12.41 5.65 1.01
N CYS A 157 -12.43 4.66 1.89
CA CYS A 157 -12.15 3.26 1.59
C CYS A 157 -12.80 2.31 2.62
N ASP A 158 -13.05 1.07 2.22
CA ASP A 158 -13.75 0.06 3.02
C ASP A 158 -12.86 -0.56 4.11
N GLU A 159 -11.54 -0.59 3.90
CA GLU A 159 -10.59 -1.31 4.75
C GLU A 159 -9.79 -0.35 5.65
N ASP A 160 -9.84 -0.55 6.97
CA ASP A 160 -9.08 0.26 7.95
C ASP A 160 -7.56 0.20 7.70
N SER A 161 -7.04 -0.98 7.34
CA SER A 161 -5.62 -1.16 7.00
C SER A 161 -5.20 -0.32 5.78
N LEU A 162 -6.09 -0.19 4.79
CA LEU A 162 -5.85 0.64 3.61
C LEU A 162 -5.89 2.13 4.00
N PHE A 163 -6.84 2.54 4.84
CA PHE A 163 -6.91 3.90 5.37
C PHE A 163 -5.63 4.28 6.13
N ASP A 164 -5.15 3.41 7.03
CA ASP A 164 -3.92 3.63 7.79
C ASP A 164 -2.70 3.74 6.86
N THR A 165 -2.64 2.87 5.84
CA THR A 165 -1.57 2.89 4.83
C THR A 165 -1.53 4.21 4.06
N ILE A 166 -2.66 4.64 3.49
CA ILE A 166 -2.77 5.90 2.75
C ILE A 166 -2.47 7.07 3.67
N SER A 167 -2.96 7.02 4.92
CA SER A 167 -2.76 8.08 5.90
C SER A 167 -1.28 8.25 6.24
N ALA A 168 -0.55 7.16 6.47
CA ALA A 168 0.89 7.20 6.72
C ALA A 168 1.65 7.80 5.54
N GLN A 169 1.31 7.42 4.31
CA GLN A 169 1.91 7.97 3.09
C GLN A 169 1.59 9.47 2.92
N ALA A 170 0.33 9.87 3.08
CA ALA A 170 -0.11 11.25 2.97
C ALA A 170 0.56 12.16 4.03
N ASN A 171 0.57 11.72 5.29
CA ASN A 171 1.21 12.45 6.38
C ASN A 171 2.72 12.60 6.15
N PHE A 172 3.39 11.58 5.59
CA PHE A 172 4.81 11.64 5.27
C PHE A 172 5.14 12.71 4.23
N LEU A 173 4.23 12.93 3.26
CA LEU A 173 4.32 14.03 2.28
C LEU A 173 3.97 15.40 2.85
N GLY A 174 3.48 15.46 4.10
CA GLY A 174 3.09 16.70 4.78
C GLY A 174 1.60 17.04 4.69
N LEU A 175 0.75 16.13 4.20
CA LEU A 175 -0.69 16.32 4.19
C LEU A 175 -1.27 16.09 5.59
N LYS A 176 -2.28 16.86 5.97
CA LYS A 176 -3.08 16.56 7.17
C LYS A 176 -4.31 15.74 6.78
N VAL A 177 -4.34 14.47 7.16
CA VAL A 177 -5.53 13.62 6.97
C VAL A 177 -6.63 14.06 7.94
N ILE A 178 -7.86 14.24 7.43
CA ILE A 178 -9.03 14.65 8.20
C ILE A 178 -10.08 13.55 8.17
N GLY A 179 -10.70 13.27 9.32
CA GLY A 179 -11.88 12.42 9.40
C GLY A 179 -11.57 10.92 9.52
N LYS A 180 -12.43 10.12 8.91
CA LYS A 180 -12.42 8.65 8.91
C LYS A 180 -12.54 8.14 7.46
N ASN A 181 -12.35 6.84 7.26
CA ASN A 181 -12.36 6.17 5.96
C ASN A 181 -13.72 6.07 5.26
N ASP A 182 -14.81 6.58 5.81
CA ASP A 182 -16.14 6.37 5.24
C ASP A 182 -16.58 7.48 4.25
N ILE A 183 -17.40 7.08 3.28
CA ILE A 183 -17.93 8.00 2.25
C ILE A 183 -18.78 9.13 2.83
N ASN A 184 -19.53 8.89 3.91
CA ASN A 184 -20.37 9.93 4.51
C ASN A 184 -19.51 11.05 5.10
N ASN A 185 -18.40 10.69 5.74
CA ASN A 185 -17.42 11.64 6.24
C ASN A 185 -16.78 12.44 5.11
N LEU A 186 -16.34 11.78 4.03
CA LEU A 186 -15.79 12.45 2.86
C LEU A 186 -16.80 13.44 2.28
N MET A 187 -18.03 12.99 2.01
CA MET A 187 -19.05 13.83 1.39
C MET A 187 -19.42 15.02 2.27
N ARG A 188 -19.54 14.84 3.59
CA ARG A 188 -19.79 15.95 4.52
C ARG A 188 -18.77 17.07 4.36
N HIS A 189 -17.48 16.75 4.25
CA HIS A 189 -16.42 17.74 4.08
C HIS A 189 -16.35 18.27 2.64
N VAL A 190 -16.53 17.42 1.63
CA VAL A 190 -16.54 17.84 0.22
C VAL A 190 -17.68 18.80 -0.09
N THR A 191 -18.85 18.64 0.54
CA THR A 191 -20.00 19.53 0.32
C THR A 191 -20.06 20.74 1.25
N ASP A 192 -19.26 20.78 2.31
CA ASP A 192 -19.24 21.89 3.27
C ASP A 192 -18.85 23.21 2.59
N SER A 193 -19.55 24.32 2.86
CA SER A 193 -19.31 25.57 2.12
C SER A 193 -17.96 26.24 2.43
N ILE A 194 -17.33 25.92 3.57
CA ILE A 194 -16.13 26.59 4.08
C ILE A 194 -14.89 25.70 3.85
N PHE A 195 -15.04 24.40 4.10
CA PHE A 195 -13.94 23.45 3.98
C PHE A 195 -13.64 23.10 2.52
N SER A 196 -12.37 23.20 2.13
CA SER A 196 -11.90 22.74 0.83
C SER A 196 -10.72 21.78 1.01
N PRO A 197 -10.86 20.48 0.67
CA PRO A 197 -9.72 19.57 0.70
C PRO A 197 -8.70 19.96 -0.36
N PHE A 198 -7.42 19.67 -0.12
CA PHE A 198 -6.41 19.78 -1.17
C PHE A 198 -6.51 18.59 -2.13
N ILE A 199 -6.67 17.40 -1.56
CA ILE A 199 -6.76 16.15 -2.30
C ILE A 199 -7.73 15.19 -1.61
N ILE A 200 -8.41 14.37 -2.39
CA ILE A 200 -9.15 13.22 -1.87
C ILE A 200 -8.58 11.93 -2.45
N PHE A 201 -8.55 10.89 -1.61
CA PHE A 201 -8.29 9.51 -1.98
C PHE A 201 -9.61 8.76 -1.87
N ILE A 202 -10.02 8.03 -2.91
CA ILE A 202 -11.31 7.33 -2.91
C ILE A 202 -11.21 6.00 -3.64
N GLU A 203 -11.77 4.93 -3.08
CA GLU A 203 -11.84 3.64 -3.77
C GLU A 203 -12.79 3.68 -4.97
N SER A 204 -12.38 3.02 -6.06
CA SER A 204 -13.16 2.98 -7.31
C SER A 204 -14.54 2.34 -7.14
N GLU A 205 -14.68 1.43 -6.17
CA GLU A 205 -15.95 0.77 -5.84
C GLU A 205 -17.02 1.76 -5.37
N ILE A 206 -16.62 2.78 -4.60
CA ILE A 206 -17.53 3.85 -4.13
C ILE A 206 -18.02 4.70 -5.30
N LEU A 207 -17.19 4.89 -6.32
CA LEU A 207 -17.49 5.69 -7.51
C LEU A 207 -18.35 4.95 -8.54
N LYS A 208 -18.74 3.69 -8.30
CA LYS A 208 -19.71 2.97 -9.14
C LYS A 208 -21.09 3.60 -9.10
N ASP A 209 -21.44 4.25 -7.99
CA ASP A 209 -22.68 4.99 -7.86
C ASP A 209 -22.60 6.31 -8.65
N GLU A 210 -23.38 6.40 -9.72
CA GLU A 210 -23.35 7.54 -10.65
C GLU A 210 -23.70 8.86 -9.94
N ALA A 211 -24.63 8.82 -8.98
CA ALA A 211 -25.00 10.00 -8.20
C ALA A 211 -23.82 10.52 -7.36
N THR A 212 -23.10 9.61 -6.69
CA THR A 212 -21.89 9.93 -5.92
C THR A 212 -20.78 10.46 -6.82
N LEU A 213 -20.51 9.81 -7.96
CA LEU A 213 -19.51 10.26 -8.93
C LEU A 213 -19.83 11.67 -9.45
N ASN A 214 -21.05 11.91 -9.91
CA ASN A 214 -21.48 13.20 -10.44
C ASN A 214 -21.32 14.31 -9.39
N LYS A 215 -21.68 14.03 -8.14
CA LYS A 215 -21.53 14.99 -7.04
C LYS A 215 -20.06 15.28 -6.73
N ILE A 216 -19.19 14.27 -6.73
CA ILE A 216 -17.74 14.48 -6.54
C ILE A 216 -17.17 15.33 -7.68
N VAL A 217 -17.56 15.08 -8.93
CA VAL A 217 -17.13 15.87 -10.10
C VAL A 217 -17.60 17.32 -10.00
N GLU A 218 -18.86 17.55 -9.61
CA GLU A 218 -19.42 18.88 -9.36
C GLU A 218 -18.56 19.66 -8.35
N PHE A 219 -18.35 19.10 -7.16
CA PHE A 219 -17.59 19.78 -6.12
C PHE A 219 -16.10 19.90 -6.44
N LYS A 220 -15.54 18.95 -7.18
CA LYS A 220 -14.17 19.04 -7.70
C LYS A 220 -14.02 20.28 -8.58
N ASN A 221 -14.98 20.55 -9.47
CA ASN A 221 -14.95 21.71 -10.34
C ASN A 221 -15.17 23.02 -9.57
N LEU A 222 -16.03 23.01 -8.55
CA LEU A 222 -16.30 24.18 -7.71
C LEU A 222 -15.11 24.57 -6.81
N LYS A 223 -14.40 23.58 -6.26
CA LYS A 223 -13.37 23.77 -5.23
C LYS A 223 -11.93 23.52 -5.71
N ASN A 224 -11.78 22.99 -6.92
CA ASN A 224 -10.51 22.69 -7.56
C ASN A 224 -9.57 21.77 -6.75
N PHE A 225 -10.13 20.80 -6.02
CA PHE A 225 -9.32 19.79 -5.33
C PHE A 225 -8.87 18.68 -6.28
N LYS A 226 -7.83 17.95 -5.88
CA LYS A 226 -7.28 16.82 -6.64
C LYS A 226 -7.93 15.50 -6.22
N ILE A 227 -8.00 14.53 -7.14
CA ILE A 227 -8.60 13.22 -6.90
C ILE A 227 -7.60 12.14 -7.29
N ILE A 228 -7.31 11.24 -6.35
CA ILE A 228 -6.63 9.98 -6.59
C ILE A 228 -7.63 8.86 -6.32
N VAL A 229 -7.90 8.04 -7.34
CA VAL A 229 -8.77 6.88 -7.22
C VAL A 229 -7.94 5.63 -6.99
N ILE A 230 -8.34 4.85 -6.00
CA ILE A 230 -7.68 3.61 -5.61
C ILE A 230 -8.42 2.45 -6.29
N CYS A 231 -7.73 1.78 -7.20
CA CYS A 231 -8.33 0.75 -8.04
C CYS A 231 -7.79 -0.63 -7.70
N LYS A 232 -8.69 -1.51 -7.23
CA LYS A 232 -8.41 -2.95 -7.06
C LYS A 232 -8.45 -3.72 -8.38
N ASN A 233 -9.10 -3.17 -9.41
CA ASN A 233 -9.33 -3.82 -10.70
C ASN A 233 -9.33 -2.78 -11.85
N ASP A 234 -8.79 -3.16 -13.01
CA ASP A 234 -8.61 -2.27 -14.16
C ASP A 234 -9.92 -1.83 -14.87
N GLN A 235 -10.98 -2.64 -14.82
CA GLN A 235 -12.28 -2.36 -15.47
C GLN A 235 -12.98 -1.11 -14.92
N LEU A 236 -12.75 -0.77 -13.65
CA LEU A 236 -13.35 0.41 -13.04
C LEU A 236 -12.53 1.67 -13.32
N ALA A 237 -11.23 1.51 -13.55
CA ALA A 237 -10.36 2.63 -13.89
C ALA A 237 -10.72 3.24 -15.26
N SER A 238 -11.15 2.42 -16.23
CA SER A 238 -11.41 2.84 -17.61
C SER A 238 -12.66 3.72 -17.78
N ASN A 239 -13.58 3.74 -16.82
CA ASN A 239 -14.83 4.50 -16.90
C ASN A 239 -14.77 5.82 -16.12
N LEU A 240 -13.65 6.14 -15.50
CA LEU A 240 -13.49 7.34 -14.68
C LEU A 240 -13.04 8.54 -15.54
N PRO A 241 -13.38 9.78 -15.14
CA PRO A 241 -12.93 10.97 -15.84
C PRO A 241 -11.40 11.02 -16.00
N GLU A 242 -10.90 11.46 -17.17
CA GLU A 242 -9.46 11.50 -17.48
C GLU A 242 -8.63 12.36 -16.50
N ASN A 243 -9.27 13.33 -15.84
CA ASN A 243 -8.61 14.18 -14.86
C ASN A 243 -8.49 13.54 -13.46
N PHE A 244 -8.93 12.30 -13.29
CA PHE A 244 -8.75 11.52 -12.07
C PHE A 244 -7.46 10.71 -12.20
N ILE A 245 -6.60 10.77 -11.18
CA ILE A 245 -5.37 9.97 -11.18
C ILE A 245 -5.67 8.60 -10.59
N ILE A 246 -5.25 7.54 -11.30
CA ILE A 246 -5.42 6.17 -10.84
C ILE A 246 -4.18 5.73 -10.04
N LEU A 247 -4.42 5.15 -8.86
CA LEU A 247 -3.46 4.41 -8.07
C LEU A 247 -3.93 2.96 -7.98
N LYS A 248 -3.19 2.04 -8.62
CA LYS A 248 -3.52 0.61 -8.58
C LYS A 248 -3.17 0.03 -7.20
N GLN A 249 -4.06 -0.79 -6.66
CA GLN A 249 -3.83 -1.54 -5.42
C GLN A 249 -3.48 -3.00 -5.73
N PRO A 250 -2.41 -3.57 -5.15
CA PRO A 250 -1.52 -2.98 -4.14
C PRO A 250 -0.51 -1.98 -4.74
N PHE A 251 -0.06 -1.02 -3.92
CA PHE A 251 0.94 0.00 -4.30
C PHE A 251 2.08 0.07 -3.27
N SER A 252 3.29 0.42 -3.72
CA SER A 252 4.36 0.83 -2.82
C SER A 252 4.36 2.36 -2.57
N THR A 253 5.32 2.80 -1.75
CA THR A 253 5.61 4.23 -1.55
C THR A 253 5.92 4.95 -2.87
N ASP A 254 6.63 4.33 -3.81
CA ASP A 254 7.02 4.98 -5.07
C ASP A 254 5.80 5.20 -5.98
N SER A 255 4.94 4.19 -6.11
CA SER A 255 3.70 4.29 -6.89
C SER A 255 2.72 5.29 -6.28
N PHE A 256 2.61 5.34 -4.95
CA PHE A 256 1.85 6.38 -4.26
C PHE A 256 2.38 7.79 -4.56
N GLN A 257 3.70 8.00 -4.44
CA GLN A 257 4.31 9.30 -4.70
C GLN A 257 4.18 9.73 -6.17
N LEU A 258 4.28 8.78 -7.10
CA LEU A 258 4.08 9.05 -8.53
C LEU A 258 2.63 9.50 -8.81
N ALA A 259 1.64 8.78 -8.27
CA ALA A 259 0.24 9.17 -8.39
C ALA A 259 0.00 10.56 -7.79
N PHE A 260 0.55 10.82 -6.60
CA PHE A 260 0.48 12.13 -5.95
C PHE A 260 1.09 13.23 -6.81
N LYS A 261 2.29 13.01 -7.35
CA LYS A 261 2.99 13.95 -8.23
C LYS A 261 2.19 14.29 -9.48
N ASN A 262 1.53 13.28 -10.07
CA ASN A 262 0.72 13.48 -11.26
C ASN A 262 -0.55 14.27 -10.93
N ALA A 263 -1.17 14.02 -9.77
CA ALA A 263 -2.36 14.73 -9.32
C ALA A 263 -2.11 16.23 -9.11
N ILE A 264 -0.94 16.59 -8.58
CA ILE A 264 -0.59 18.00 -8.34
C ILE A 264 -0.06 18.72 -9.60
N LYS A 265 0.43 17.98 -10.61
CA LYS A 265 0.96 18.55 -11.87
C LYS A 265 -0.13 18.85 -12.89
N ASN A 266 -1.21 18.06 -12.92
CA ASN A 266 -2.34 18.29 -13.80
C ASN A 266 -3.14 19.50 -13.27
N ASN A 267 -2.74 20.68 -13.73
CA ASN A 267 -3.47 21.95 -13.62
C ASN A 267 -3.99 22.34 -15.00
#